data_AF-A0A945X5A4-F1
#
_entry.id   AF-A0A945X5A4-F1
#
_cell.length_a   1.000
_cell.length_b   1.000
_cell.length_c   1.000
_cell.angle_alpha   90.00
_cell.angle_beta   90.00
_cell.angle_gamma   90.00
#
_symmetry.space_group_name_H-M   'P 1'
#
loop_
_entity.id
_entity.type
_entity.pdbx_description
1 polymer ?
#
loop_
_entity_poly.entity_id
_entity_poly.type
_entity_poly.pdbx_seq_one_letter_code
_entity_poly.pdbx_strand_id
1 'polypeptide(L)'
;MGCILILGAILIPVLRNASQRSKQLRCVNNIRNLSLGVQMYHNDYQAYPYRNLAGSVARYMGLAPNPELNKHEAFQCPTTRELYEVYYVARHETSGDDYVLGCPFHRVVNYAPGSGTRTFELGEVLHDGKKTVPGAEVRNGTLKFEDGSTVTLSGRAKVLTSFRTGDGRLYSIIRVFADYGSTVINANVTPGSKFEVVTPAAIAGVAGTSFRVKTLVFPLFLRQVYTQVSVTSGEVDVTDCKGDAQRVQPGQTVHEWAPIRDSRADPLWWWRRWRWWWRR
;
A
#
# COMPACT_ATOMS: atom_id res chain seq x y z
N MET A 1 -40.96 -26.93 -18.54
CA MET A 1 -40.19 -25.92 -17.77
C MET A 1 -39.08 -26.50 -16.88
N GLY A 2 -39.03 -27.80 -16.57
CA GLY A 2 -38.02 -28.39 -15.68
C GLY A 2 -36.57 -28.46 -16.23
N CYS A 3 -36.38 -28.69 -17.52
CA CYS A 3 -35.02 -28.87 -18.09
C CYS A 3 -34.18 -27.58 -18.08
N ILE A 4 -34.81 -26.41 -18.24
CA ILE A 4 -34.12 -25.10 -18.21
C ILE A 4 -33.55 -24.81 -16.80
N LEU A 5 -34.27 -25.23 -15.75
CA LEU A 5 -33.83 -25.07 -14.36
C LEU A 5 -32.61 -25.95 -14.05
N ILE A 6 -32.59 -27.19 -14.58
CA ILE A 6 -31.48 -28.12 -14.39
C ILE A 6 -30.21 -27.63 -15.11
N LEU A 7 -30.35 -27.13 -16.34
CA LEU A 7 -29.22 -26.53 -17.10
C LEU A 7 -28.68 -25.28 -16.41
N GLY A 8 -29.57 -24.42 -15.90
CA GLY A 8 -29.19 -23.23 -15.14
C GLY A 8 -28.39 -23.54 -13.87
N ALA A 9 -28.80 -24.59 -13.14
CA ALA A 9 -28.15 -24.99 -11.88
C ALA A 9 -26.67 -25.41 -12.07
N ILE A 10 -26.32 -26.02 -13.21
CA ILE A 10 -24.95 -26.45 -13.53
C ILE A 10 -24.13 -25.29 -14.13
N LEU A 11 -24.74 -24.42 -14.93
CA LEU A 11 -24.02 -23.37 -15.66
C LEU A 11 -23.60 -22.19 -14.76
N ILE A 12 -24.44 -21.82 -13.78
CA ILE A 12 -24.16 -20.69 -12.87
C ILE A 12 -22.83 -20.84 -12.09
N PRO A 13 -22.53 -21.97 -11.41
CA PRO A 13 -21.28 -22.10 -10.66
C PRO A 13 -20.04 -22.08 -11.58
N VAL A 14 -20.13 -22.68 -12.77
CA VAL A 14 -19.04 -22.63 -13.76
C VAL A 14 -18.78 -21.21 -14.23
N LEU A 15 -19.83 -20.46 -14.57
CA LEU A 15 -19.71 -19.06 -15.00
C LEU A 15 -19.13 -18.16 -13.89
N ARG A 16 -19.53 -18.38 -12.63
CA ARG A 16 -18.99 -17.64 -11.48
C ARG A 16 -17.48 -17.88 -11.33
N ASN A 17 -17.04 -19.13 -11.42
CA ASN A 17 -15.63 -19.48 -11.32
C ASN A 17 -14.82 -18.91 -12.50
N ALA A 18 -15.34 -18.98 -13.72
CA ALA A 18 -14.72 -18.39 -14.90
C ALA A 18 -14.58 -16.86 -14.77
N SER A 19 -15.62 -16.18 -14.26
CA SER A 19 -15.60 -14.74 -14.01
C SER A 19 -14.53 -14.35 -12.98
N GLN A 20 -14.43 -15.08 -11.86
CA GLN A 20 -13.42 -14.81 -10.83
C GLN A 20 -11.99 -15.00 -11.36
N ARG A 21 -11.75 -16.08 -12.13
CA ARG A 21 -10.45 -16.30 -12.79
C ARG A 21 -10.13 -15.21 -13.81
N SER A 22 -11.11 -14.75 -14.59
CA SER A 22 -10.94 -13.62 -15.53
C SER A 22 -10.55 -12.33 -14.80
N LYS A 23 -11.16 -12.03 -13.65
CA LYS A 23 -10.79 -10.87 -12.82
C LYS A 23 -9.39 -11.01 -12.26
N GLN A 24 -9.02 -12.19 -11.76
CA GLN A 24 -7.66 -12.46 -11.29
C GLN A 24 -6.62 -12.28 -12.41
N LEU A 25 -6.86 -12.85 -13.61
CA LEU A 25 -5.96 -12.69 -14.77
C LEU A 25 -5.83 -11.22 -15.19
N ARG A 26 -6.92 -10.46 -15.21
CA ARG A 26 -6.88 -9.01 -15.44
C ARG A 26 -6.05 -8.27 -14.38
N CYS A 27 -6.20 -8.64 -13.12
CA CYS A 27 -5.40 -8.08 -12.03
C CYS A 27 -3.90 -8.34 -12.20
N VAL A 28 -3.52 -9.57 -12.58
CA VAL A 28 -2.13 -9.94 -12.87
C VAL A 28 -1.57 -9.11 -14.02
N ASN A 29 -2.32 -8.99 -15.12
CA ASN A 29 -1.89 -8.20 -16.28
C ASN A 29 -1.76 -6.72 -15.95
N ASN A 30 -2.70 -6.15 -15.19
CA ASN A 30 -2.65 -4.76 -14.76
C ASN A 30 -1.39 -4.49 -13.90
N ILE A 31 -1.13 -5.32 -12.89
CA ILE A 31 0.06 -5.18 -12.04
C ILE A 31 1.33 -5.35 -12.86
N ARG A 32 1.38 -6.31 -13.78
CA ARG A 32 2.54 -6.51 -14.67
C ARG A 32 2.82 -5.27 -15.53
N ASN A 33 1.80 -4.71 -16.16
CA ASN A 33 1.93 -3.52 -17.00
C ASN A 33 2.34 -2.29 -16.18
N LEU A 34 1.79 -2.14 -14.97
CA LEU A 34 2.20 -1.08 -14.06
C LEU A 34 3.64 -1.24 -13.58
N SER A 35 4.05 -2.44 -13.21
CA SER A 35 5.44 -2.74 -12.85
C SER A 35 6.42 -2.41 -13.96
N LEU A 36 6.06 -2.70 -15.22
CA LEU A 36 6.87 -2.27 -16.38
C LEU A 36 6.92 -0.74 -16.48
N GLY A 37 5.80 -0.05 -16.33
CA GLY A 37 5.76 1.42 -16.33
C GLY A 37 6.58 2.04 -15.19
N VAL A 38 6.59 1.43 -14.01
CA VAL A 38 7.45 1.82 -12.89
C VAL A 38 8.92 1.63 -13.21
N GLN A 39 9.30 0.50 -13.81
CA GLN A 39 10.68 0.25 -14.22
C GLN A 39 11.14 1.23 -15.29
N MET A 40 10.31 1.53 -16.29
CA MET A 40 10.64 2.54 -17.29
C MET A 40 10.80 3.94 -16.67
N TYR A 41 9.89 4.32 -15.76
CA TYR A 41 10.01 5.58 -15.01
C TYR A 41 11.32 5.62 -14.20
N HIS A 42 11.66 4.53 -13.52
CA HIS A 42 12.90 4.42 -12.76
C HIS A 42 14.14 4.55 -13.65
N ASN A 43 14.17 3.85 -14.79
CA ASN A 43 15.28 3.94 -15.76
C ASN A 43 15.53 5.39 -16.23
N ASP A 44 14.47 6.16 -16.44
CA ASP A 44 14.60 7.53 -16.97
C ASP A 44 14.86 8.58 -15.90
N TYR A 45 14.28 8.43 -14.70
CA TYR A 45 14.37 9.41 -13.62
C TYR A 45 15.32 9.02 -12.48
N GLN A 46 15.88 7.81 -12.50
CA GLN A 46 16.74 7.25 -11.44
C GLN A 46 16.09 7.34 -10.06
N ALA A 47 14.75 7.22 -10.01
CA ALA A 47 13.95 7.33 -8.80
C ALA A 47 12.59 6.64 -8.98
N TYR A 48 12.06 6.07 -7.90
CA TYR A 48 10.72 5.48 -7.88
C TYR A 48 9.60 6.52 -7.60
N PRO A 49 8.35 6.29 -8.05
CA PRO A 49 7.21 7.18 -7.75
C PRO A 49 6.72 7.19 -6.28
N TYR A 50 7.36 7.90 -5.35
CA TYR A 50 7.04 7.82 -3.91
C TYR A 50 5.63 8.27 -3.44
N ARG A 51 4.88 9.04 -4.23
CA ARG A 51 3.59 9.64 -3.76
C ARG A 51 2.40 9.50 -4.70
N ASN A 52 2.65 9.24 -5.97
CA ASN A 52 1.63 9.33 -7.01
C ASN A 52 1.98 8.35 -8.13
N LEU A 53 1.89 7.06 -7.82
CA LEU A 53 2.19 6.01 -8.78
C LEU A 53 1.36 6.21 -10.05
N ALA A 54 0.04 6.38 -9.90
CA ALA A 54 -0.85 6.45 -11.04
C ALA A 54 -0.55 7.67 -11.91
N GLY A 55 -0.38 8.84 -11.31
CA GLY A 55 -0.06 10.07 -12.03
C GLY A 55 1.33 10.08 -12.66
N SER A 56 2.35 9.58 -11.98
CA SER A 56 3.71 9.52 -12.50
C SER A 56 3.82 8.55 -13.68
N VAL A 57 3.36 7.32 -13.50
CA VAL A 57 3.44 6.28 -14.54
C VAL A 57 2.54 6.60 -15.72
N ALA A 58 1.32 7.10 -15.49
CA ALA A 58 0.44 7.42 -16.60
C ALA A 58 0.89 8.64 -17.41
N ARG A 59 1.46 9.68 -16.76
CA ARG A 59 2.07 10.81 -17.48
C ARG A 59 3.22 10.31 -18.35
N TYR A 60 4.05 9.44 -17.78
CA TYR A 60 5.16 8.85 -18.48
C TYR A 60 4.72 8.00 -19.70
N MET A 61 3.70 7.16 -19.52
CA MET A 61 3.14 6.31 -20.59
C MET A 61 2.27 7.08 -21.61
N GLY A 62 2.23 8.42 -21.57
CA GLY A 62 1.40 9.22 -22.49
C GLY A 62 -0.11 9.06 -22.30
N LEU A 63 -0.55 8.52 -21.15
CA LEU A 63 -1.97 8.36 -20.79
C LEU A 63 -2.54 9.63 -20.12
N ALA A 64 -1.68 10.58 -19.76
CA ALA A 64 -2.08 11.95 -19.37
C ALA A 64 -2.30 12.81 -20.64
N PRO A 65 -3.31 13.70 -20.69
CA PRO A 65 -3.84 14.43 -19.55
C PRO A 65 -5.26 13.98 -19.20
N ASN A 66 -5.51 12.69 -19.01
CA ASN A 66 -6.82 12.29 -18.51
C ASN A 66 -6.93 12.64 -17.02
N PRO A 67 -7.77 13.62 -16.60
CA PRO A 67 -7.93 13.99 -15.19
C PRO A 67 -8.57 12.88 -14.35
N GLU A 68 -8.94 11.77 -14.97
CA GLU A 68 -9.60 10.62 -14.36
C GLU A 68 -8.70 9.38 -14.40
N LEU A 69 -7.42 9.53 -14.07
CA LEU A 69 -6.51 8.41 -13.83
C LEU A 69 -7.10 7.39 -12.86
N ASN A 70 -7.86 7.90 -11.88
CA ASN A 70 -8.63 7.12 -10.92
C ASN A 70 -9.79 6.34 -11.55
N LYS A 71 -10.03 6.43 -12.86
CA LYS A 71 -11.03 5.64 -13.62
C LYS A 71 -10.41 4.75 -14.68
N HIS A 72 -9.11 4.88 -14.95
CA HIS A 72 -8.46 4.04 -15.93
C HIS A 72 -8.33 2.62 -15.35
N GLU A 73 -9.03 1.65 -15.94
CA GLU A 73 -9.18 0.30 -15.37
C GLU A 73 -7.84 -0.41 -15.13
N ALA A 74 -6.79 -0.02 -15.87
CA ALA A 74 -5.43 -0.52 -15.67
C ALA A 74 -4.85 -0.23 -14.27
N PHE A 75 -5.28 0.85 -13.60
CA PHE A 75 -4.79 1.23 -12.27
C PHE A 75 -5.64 0.69 -11.12
N GLN A 76 -6.71 -0.04 -11.43
CA GLN A 76 -7.67 -0.52 -10.44
C GLN A 76 -7.75 -2.04 -10.39
N CYS A 77 -8.08 -2.54 -9.20
CA CYS A 77 -8.51 -3.91 -9.03
C CYS A 77 -9.86 -4.16 -9.73
N PRO A 78 -9.99 -5.19 -10.58
CA PRO A 78 -11.24 -5.48 -11.30
C PRO A 78 -12.39 -5.97 -10.40
N THR A 79 -12.10 -6.28 -9.13
CA THR A 79 -13.11 -6.70 -8.15
C THR A 79 -13.47 -5.59 -7.18
N THR A 80 -12.49 -4.97 -6.52
CA THR A 80 -12.74 -3.95 -5.48
C THR A 80 -12.81 -2.54 -6.03
N ARG A 81 -12.36 -2.32 -7.28
CA ARG A 81 -12.15 -0.99 -7.89
C ARG A 81 -11.19 -0.07 -7.12
N GLU A 82 -10.51 -0.58 -6.09
CA GLU A 82 -9.45 0.16 -5.40
C GLU A 82 -8.23 0.33 -6.31
N LEU A 83 -7.55 1.47 -6.18
CA LEU A 83 -6.32 1.75 -6.90
C LEU A 83 -5.17 0.89 -6.38
N TYR A 84 -4.33 0.36 -7.27
CA TYR A 84 -3.13 -0.38 -6.87
C TYR A 84 -2.12 0.48 -6.12
N GLU A 85 -2.17 1.81 -6.29
CA GLU A 85 -1.34 2.77 -5.54
C GLU A 85 -1.52 2.67 -4.01
N VAL A 86 -2.70 2.24 -3.56
CA VAL A 86 -2.95 1.95 -2.14
C VAL A 86 -2.01 0.85 -1.62
N TYR A 87 -1.62 -0.08 -2.50
CA TYR A 87 -0.79 -1.24 -2.22
C TYR A 87 0.64 -1.10 -2.76
N TYR A 88 1.01 0.09 -3.20
CA TYR A 88 2.32 0.39 -3.75
C TYR A 88 3.21 1.04 -2.68
N VAL A 89 4.40 0.50 -2.45
CA VAL A 89 5.41 1.10 -1.56
C VAL A 89 6.74 1.16 -2.31
N ALA A 90 7.27 2.37 -2.48
CA ALA A 90 8.59 2.61 -3.05
C ALA A 90 9.64 2.69 -1.95
N ARG A 91 10.85 2.20 -2.21
CA ARG A 91 11.98 2.21 -1.28
C ARG A 91 13.20 2.80 -1.97
N HIS A 92 14.14 3.24 -1.14
CA HIS A 92 15.46 3.66 -1.61
C HIS A 92 16.31 2.44 -2.02
N GLU A 93 17.16 2.61 -3.02
CA GLU A 93 17.85 1.58 -3.84
C GLU A 93 18.90 0.71 -3.12
N THR A 94 18.88 0.65 -1.80
CA THR A 94 19.91 -0.03 -1.00
C THR A 94 19.53 -1.43 -0.55
N SER A 95 18.30 -1.90 -0.85
CA SER A 95 17.74 -3.11 -0.24
C SER A 95 17.49 -4.28 -1.18
N GLY A 96 17.66 -4.12 -2.50
CA GLY A 96 17.36 -5.16 -3.51
C GLY A 96 15.86 -5.46 -3.70
N ASP A 97 15.02 -4.88 -2.84
CA ASP A 97 13.56 -4.93 -2.87
C ASP A 97 13.05 -3.51 -3.10
N ASP A 98 13.33 -2.89 -4.24
CA ASP A 98 13.19 -1.43 -4.33
C ASP A 98 11.75 -0.91 -4.34
N TYR A 99 10.78 -1.76 -4.67
CA TYR A 99 9.35 -1.43 -4.51
C TYR A 99 8.50 -2.67 -4.33
N VAL A 100 7.33 -2.53 -3.73
CA VAL A 100 6.28 -3.55 -3.79
C VAL A 100 5.04 -2.95 -4.45
N LEU A 101 4.47 -3.68 -5.41
CA LEU A 101 3.21 -3.37 -6.05
C LEU A 101 2.35 -4.61 -6.03
N GLY A 102 1.13 -4.52 -5.54
CA GLY A 102 0.29 -5.71 -5.44
C GLY A 102 -1.20 -5.45 -5.37
N CYS A 103 -1.93 -6.56 -5.30
CA CYS A 103 -3.33 -6.61 -4.96
C CYS A 103 -3.53 -7.78 -4.01
N PRO A 104 -3.87 -7.51 -2.75
CA PRO A 104 -3.95 -8.59 -1.78
C PRO A 104 -5.26 -9.36 -1.91
N PHE A 105 -6.29 -8.78 -2.52
CA PHE A 105 -7.56 -9.45 -2.83
C PHE A 105 -7.38 -10.62 -3.81
N HIS A 106 -6.60 -10.41 -4.87
CA HIS A 106 -6.26 -11.45 -5.85
C HIS A 106 -4.94 -12.17 -5.54
N ARG A 107 -4.30 -11.83 -4.41
CA ARG A 107 -3.01 -12.35 -3.94
C ARG A 107 -1.91 -12.23 -4.99
N VAL A 108 -1.82 -11.07 -5.63
CA VAL A 108 -0.84 -10.79 -6.69
C VAL A 108 0.16 -9.76 -6.20
N VAL A 109 1.45 -10.00 -6.42
CA VAL A 109 2.51 -9.06 -6.06
C VAL A 109 3.64 -9.06 -7.08
N ASN A 110 4.28 -7.91 -7.22
CA ASN A 110 5.59 -7.72 -7.79
C ASN A 110 6.42 -6.99 -6.72
N TYR A 111 7.50 -7.60 -6.26
CA TYR A 111 8.20 -7.24 -5.02
C TYR A 111 9.58 -6.61 -5.23
N ALA A 112 10.08 -6.66 -6.46
CA ALA A 112 11.35 -6.06 -6.84
C ALA A 112 11.41 -5.94 -8.37
N PRO A 113 12.22 -5.01 -8.91
CA PRO A 113 12.58 -5.01 -10.33
C PRO A 113 13.01 -6.41 -10.80
N GLY A 114 12.57 -6.81 -11.99
CA GLY A 114 12.91 -8.12 -12.56
C GLY A 114 12.29 -9.35 -11.88
N SER A 115 11.72 -9.26 -10.67
CA SER A 115 11.15 -10.40 -9.94
C SER A 115 9.89 -11.01 -10.57
N GLY A 116 9.27 -10.27 -11.49
CA GLY A 116 8.04 -10.65 -12.16
C GLY A 116 6.81 -10.56 -11.25
N THR A 117 5.63 -10.58 -11.89
CA THR A 117 4.34 -10.57 -11.19
C THR A 117 3.95 -12.01 -10.88
N ARG A 118 3.75 -12.33 -9.61
CA ARG A 118 3.39 -13.68 -9.14
C ARG A 118 2.26 -13.65 -8.13
N THR A 119 1.66 -14.82 -7.90
CA THR A 119 0.75 -15.01 -6.79
C THR A 119 1.50 -15.33 -5.50
N PHE A 120 0.91 -15.04 -4.35
CA PHE A 120 1.52 -15.29 -3.04
C PHE A 120 0.54 -15.95 -2.06
N GLU A 121 1.11 -16.56 -1.02
CA GLU A 121 0.36 -17.07 0.12
C GLU A 121 0.19 -15.96 1.18
N LEU A 122 -1.05 -15.82 1.65
CA LEU A 122 -1.39 -14.83 2.65
C LEU A 122 -0.93 -15.28 4.02
N GLY A 123 -0.22 -14.40 4.71
CA GLY A 123 0.02 -14.49 6.13
C GLY A 123 -1.23 -14.14 6.92
N GLU A 124 -1.50 -14.87 7.99
CA GLU A 124 -2.60 -14.55 8.87
C GLU A 124 -2.33 -13.30 9.72
N VAL A 125 -3.35 -12.45 9.86
CA VAL A 125 -3.34 -11.28 10.74
C VAL A 125 -4.63 -11.27 11.56
N LEU A 126 -4.49 -11.29 12.88
CA LEU A 126 -5.59 -11.20 13.83
C LEU A 126 -5.66 -9.79 14.40
N HIS A 127 -6.84 -9.19 14.45
CA HIS A 127 -7.13 -7.93 15.16
C HIS A 127 -8.00 -8.26 16.37
N ASP A 128 -7.46 -8.04 17.57
CA ASP A 128 -8.11 -8.38 18.85
C ASP A 128 -8.63 -9.84 18.86
N GLY A 129 -7.82 -10.76 18.34
CA GLY A 129 -8.13 -12.18 18.23
C GLY A 129 -9.02 -12.58 17.05
N LYS A 130 -9.53 -11.64 16.25
CA LYS A 130 -10.37 -11.93 15.08
C LYS A 130 -9.57 -11.83 13.79
N LYS A 131 -9.71 -12.84 12.92
CA LYS A 131 -9.04 -12.83 11.61
C LYS A 131 -9.44 -11.63 10.77
N THR A 132 -8.44 -10.91 10.28
CA THR A 132 -8.62 -9.80 9.35
C THR A 132 -8.45 -10.28 7.92
N VAL A 133 -9.08 -9.54 6.99
CA VAL A 133 -8.85 -9.72 5.56
C VAL A 133 -7.81 -8.72 5.08
N PRO A 134 -7.02 -9.04 4.05
CA PRO A 134 -6.10 -8.08 3.49
C PRO A 134 -6.82 -6.86 2.91
N GLY A 135 -6.23 -5.68 3.08
CA GLY A 135 -6.87 -4.41 2.77
C GLY A 135 -7.90 -3.95 3.81
N ALA A 136 -8.11 -4.70 4.89
CA ALA A 136 -9.01 -4.29 5.97
C ALA A 136 -8.51 -3.02 6.66
N GLU A 137 -9.46 -2.15 7.01
CA GLU A 137 -9.24 -1.03 7.90
C GLU A 137 -9.48 -1.49 9.34
N VAL A 138 -8.52 -1.21 10.20
CA VAL A 138 -8.52 -1.57 11.62
C VAL A 138 -8.51 -0.30 12.46
N ARG A 139 -9.11 -0.38 13.65
CA ARG A 139 -9.24 0.75 14.58
C ARG A 139 -8.87 0.32 15.99
N ASN A 140 -7.91 1.02 16.59
CA ASN A 140 -7.40 0.73 17.92
C ASN A 140 -7.01 -0.76 18.13
N GLY A 141 -6.61 -1.14 19.34
CA GLY A 141 -6.39 -2.54 19.69
C GLY A 141 -5.06 -3.11 19.22
N THR A 142 -4.98 -4.44 19.15
CA THR A 142 -3.75 -5.16 18.88
C THR A 142 -3.88 -6.04 17.65
N LEU A 143 -2.93 -5.91 16.74
CA LEU A 143 -2.72 -6.84 15.64
C LEU A 143 -1.68 -7.87 16.04
N LYS A 144 -1.97 -9.14 15.75
CA LYS A 144 -1.04 -10.26 15.87
C LYS A 144 -0.85 -10.90 14.50
N PHE A 145 0.40 -11.03 14.09
CA PHE A 145 0.79 -11.62 12.81
C PHE A 145 1.17 -13.10 13.01
N GLU A 146 1.12 -13.87 11.93
CA GLU A 146 1.40 -15.31 11.91
C GLU A 146 2.80 -15.67 12.44
N ASP A 147 3.79 -14.80 12.21
CA ASP A 147 5.18 -14.92 12.69
C ASP A 147 5.36 -14.55 14.18
N GLY A 148 4.27 -14.24 14.89
CA GLY A 148 4.31 -13.78 16.27
C GLY A 148 4.56 -12.29 16.45
N SER A 149 4.81 -11.53 15.38
CA SER A 149 4.94 -10.07 15.47
C SER A 149 3.65 -9.47 16.02
N THR A 150 3.78 -8.39 16.79
CA THR A 150 2.63 -7.70 17.39
C THR A 150 2.68 -6.21 17.11
N VAL A 151 1.49 -5.62 16.94
CA VAL A 151 1.33 -4.19 16.76
C VAL A 151 0.20 -3.68 17.63
N THR A 152 0.48 -2.72 18.51
CA THR A 152 -0.56 -2.00 19.25
C THR A 152 -0.87 -0.69 18.53
N LEU A 153 -2.12 -0.54 18.13
CA LEU A 153 -2.66 0.59 17.37
C LEU A 153 -3.52 1.48 18.27
N SER A 154 -3.31 2.79 18.17
CA SER A 154 -4.24 3.82 18.66
C SER A 154 -4.53 4.79 17.54
N GLY A 155 -5.76 4.77 17.00
CA GLY A 155 -6.14 5.47 15.77
C GLY A 155 -6.67 4.49 14.72
N ARG A 156 -6.41 4.79 13.44
CA ARG A 156 -6.85 3.96 12.31
C ARG A 156 -5.67 3.61 11.42
N ALA A 157 -5.68 2.40 10.89
CA ALA A 157 -4.70 1.96 9.90
C ALA A 157 -5.34 0.96 8.93
N LYS A 158 -4.74 0.77 7.77
CA LYS A 158 -5.12 -0.26 6.80
C LYS A 158 -4.03 -1.33 6.78
N VAL A 159 -4.40 -2.58 7.03
CA VAL A 159 -3.50 -3.72 6.85
C VAL A 159 -3.43 -3.97 5.36
N LEU A 160 -2.38 -3.50 4.68
CA LEU A 160 -2.30 -3.60 3.23
C LEU A 160 -2.14 -5.05 2.81
N THR A 161 -1.16 -5.73 3.36
CA THR A 161 -0.88 -7.13 3.07
C THR A 161 -0.02 -7.76 4.16
N SER A 162 -0.09 -9.07 4.25
CA SER A 162 0.88 -9.91 4.94
C SER A 162 1.05 -11.16 4.09
N PHE A 163 2.27 -11.47 3.67
CA PHE A 163 2.52 -12.60 2.77
C PHE A 163 3.91 -13.18 2.95
N ARG A 164 4.07 -14.44 2.54
CA ARG A 164 5.37 -15.08 2.50
C ARG A 164 6.10 -14.73 1.21
N THR A 165 7.28 -14.17 1.35
CA THR A 165 8.21 -13.95 0.22
C THR A 165 8.81 -15.29 -0.22
N GLY A 166 9.48 -15.30 -1.38
CA GLY A 166 10.04 -16.55 -1.94
C GLY A 166 11.13 -17.20 -1.08
N ASP A 167 11.77 -16.42 -0.21
CA ASP A 167 12.72 -16.86 0.82
C ASP A 167 12.05 -17.26 2.14
N GLY A 168 10.71 -17.34 2.18
CA GLY A 168 9.92 -17.83 3.31
C GLY A 168 9.66 -16.82 4.42
N ARG A 169 10.26 -15.62 4.36
CA ARG A 169 10.06 -14.56 5.34
C ARG A 169 8.63 -14.03 5.29
N LEU A 170 8.07 -13.70 6.45
CA LEU A 170 6.79 -13.00 6.49
C LEU A 170 7.06 -11.52 6.22
N TYR A 171 6.41 -10.98 5.19
CA TYR A 171 6.45 -9.57 4.88
C TYR A 171 5.07 -8.93 5.07
N SER A 172 4.99 -7.99 6.01
CA SER A 172 3.75 -7.32 6.39
C SER A 172 3.84 -5.81 6.25
N ILE A 173 2.76 -5.20 5.77
CA ILE A 173 2.69 -3.76 5.53
C ILE A 173 1.41 -3.20 6.14
N ILE A 174 1.57 -2.17 6.98
CA ILE A 174 0.47 -1.35 7.49
C ILE A 174 0.59 0.05 6.89
N ARG A 175 -0.54 0.62 6.46
CA ARG A 175 -0.60 2.01 5.97
C ARG A 175 -1.52 2.88 6.82
N VAL A 176 -1.07 4.10 7.08
CA VAL A 176 -1.85 5.20 7.65
C VAL A 176 -2.12 6.22 6.55
N PHE A 177 -3.38 6.66 6.41
CA PHE A 177 -3.76 7.71 5.48
C PHE A 177 -3.95 9.05 6.19
N ALA A 178 -3.86 10.16 5.48
CA ALA A 178 -4.03 11.48 6.08
C ALA A 178 -5.46 11.70 6.61
N ASP A 179 -6.46 11.12 5.95
CA ASP A 179 -7.86 11.18 6.38
C ASP A 179 -8.17 10.32 7.61
N TYR A 180 -7.22 9.50 8.07
CA TYR A 180 -7.35 8.70 9.28
C TYR A 180 -7.20 9.50 10.56
N GLY A 181 -6.58 10.67 10.46
CA GLY A 181 -6.23 11.51 11.61
C GLY A 181 -4.99 10.99 12.34
N SER A 182 -4.79 11.50 13.55
CA SER A 182 -3.62 11.13 14.37
C SER A 182 -3.64 9.65 14.73
N THR A 183 -2.53 8.97 14.50
CA THR A 183 -2.39 7.52 14.71
C THR A 183 -1.05 7.21 15.37
N VAL A 184 -1.06 6.29 16.34
CA VAL A 184 0.14 5.76 17.00
C VAL A 184 0.17 4.25 16.79
N ILE A 185 1.31 3.76 16.31
CA ILE A 185 1.60 2.35 16.07
C ILE A 185 2.83 2.00 16.89
N ASN A 186 2.71 1.02 17.78
CA ASN A 186 3.84 0.41 18.47
C ASN A 186 4.02 -0.98 17.89
N ALA A 187 5.13 -1.24 17.20
CA ALA A 187 5.41 -2.51 16.56
C ALA A 187 6.54 -3.23 17.31
N ASN A 188 6.34 -4.52 17.55
CA ASN A 188 7.37 -5.46 17.99
C ASN A 188 7.42 -6.59 16.96
N VAL A 189 8.46 -6.57 16.14
CA VAL A 189 8.58 -7.42 14.95
C VAL A 189 9.54 -8.57 15.23
N THR A 190 9.09 -9.79 14.97
CA THR A 190 9.89 -11.01 15.13
C THR A 190 11.14 -10.96 14.24
N PRO A 191 12.32 -11.37 14.76
CA PRO A 191 13.53 -11.49 13.95
C PRO A 191 13.33 -12.36 12.70
N GLY A 192 13.87 -11.91 11.57
CA GLY A 192 13.74 -12.59 10.28
C GLY A 192 12.49 -12.23 9.48
N SER A 193 11.52 -11.54 10.07
CA SER A 193 10.36 -11.00 9.37
C SER A 193 10.59 -9.57 8.90
N LYS A 194 10.03 -9.24 7.73
CA LYS A 194 10.03 -7.89 7.18
C LYS A 194 8.73 -7.19 7.56
N PHE A 195 8.82 -5.95 8.02
CA PHE A 195 7.65 -5.20 8.43
C PHE A 195 7.78 -3.73 8.08
N GLU A 196 6.70 -3.14 7.57
CA GLU A 196 6.68 -1.73 7.18
C GLU A 196 5.44 -1.00 7.69
N VAL A 197 5.67 0.21 8.19
CA VAL A 197 4.62 1.21 8.45
C VAL A 197 4.76 2.33 7.44
N VAL A 198 3.76 2.48 6.59
CA VAL A 198 3.71 3.52 5.57
C VAL A 198 2.79 4.64 6.03
N THR A 199 3.31 5.85 6.10
CA THR A 199 2.53 7.06 6.38
C THR A 199 2.62 8.02 5.19
N PRO A 200 1.83 9.11 5.17
CA PRO A 200 1.96 10.12 4.12
C PRO A 200 3.31 10.84 4.11
N ALA A 201 4.05 10.84 5.22
CA ALA A 201 5.33 11.56 5.35
C ALA A 201 6.56 10.67 5.29
N ALA A 202 6.44 9.39 5.68
CA ALA A 202 7.57 8.47 5.70
C ALA A 202 7.15 7.01 5.62
N ILE A 203 8.10 6.17 5.27
CA ILE A 203 8.02 4.71 5.36
C ILE A 203 9.04 4.29 6.42
N ALA A 204 8.59 3.58 7.45
CA ALA A 204 9.46 2.96 8.43
C ALA A 204 9.50 1.45 8.17
N GLY A 205 10.64 0.96 7.66
CA GLY A 205 10.85 -0.44 7.32
C GLY A 205 11.88 -1.11 8.23
N VAL A 206 11.62 -2.37 8.58
CA VAL A 206 12.46 -3.14 9.51
C VAL A 206 12.59 -4.60 9.13
N ALA A 207 13.63 -5.23 9.68
CA ALA A 207 13.76 -6.67 9.81
C ALA A 207 14.06 -7.05 11.27
N GLY A 208 13.03 -7.41 12.05
CA GLY A 208 13.22 -7.81 13.46
C GLY A 208 13.55 -6.68 14.45
N THR A 209 12.61 -5.76 14.68
CA THR A 209 12.84 -4.51 15.41
C THR A 209 11.63 -4.14 16.27
N SER A 210 11.86 -3.46 17.40
CA SER A 210 10.80 -2.79 18.16
C SER A 210 10.87 -1.28 17.98
N PHE A 211 9.79 -0.68 17.51
CA PHE A 211 9.74 0.74 17.18
C PHE A 211 8.32 1.31 17.30
N ARG A 212 8.24 2.64 17.40
CA ARG A 212 7.00 3.40 17.46
C ARG A 212 6.93 4.35 16.28
N VAL A 213 5.78 4.38 15.61
CA VAL A 213 5.42 5.39 14.61
C VAL A 213 4.25 6.21 15.13
N LYS A 214 4.41 7.53 15.18
CA LYS A 214 3.36 8.48 15.52
C LYS A 214 3.11 9.42 14.36
N THR A 215 1.88 9.43 13.87
CA THR A 215 1.42 10.34 12.82
C THR A 215 0.50 11.39 13.43
N LEU A 216 0.73 12.67 13.09
CA LEU A 216 -0.16 13.79 13.40
C LEU A 216 -0.57 14.45 12.09
N VAL A 217 -1.85 14.78 11.98
CA VAL A 217 -2.41 15.44 10.78
C VAL A 217 -2.81 16.85 11.16
N PHE A 218 -2.34 17.83 10.39
CA PHE A 218 -2.65 19.25 10.53
C PHE A 218 -3.47 19.71 9.32
N PRO A 219 -4.80 19.45 9.29
CA PRO A 219 -5.63 19.64 8.10
C PRO A 219 -5.97 21.10 7.79
N LEU A 220 -5.82 22.02 8.77
CA LEU A 220 -6.06 23.45 8.61
C LEU A 220 -4.85 24.15 7.98
N PHE A 221 -4.60 25.42 8.30
CA PHE A 221 -3.64 26.34 7.66
C PHE A 221 -2.30 25.73 7.16
N LEU A 222 -1.75 24.71 7.81
CA LEU A 222 -0.51 24.05 7.40
C LEU A 222 -0.66 22.98 6.31
N ARG A 223 -1.83 22.32 6.20
CA ARG A 223 -2.10 21.19 5.28
C ARG A 223 -0.97 20.15 5.25
N GLN A 224 -0.48 19.77 6.42
CA GLN A 224 0.69 18.91 6.59
C GLN A 224 0.38 17.66 7.41
N VAL A 225 1.17 16.62 7.17
CA VAL A 225 1.26 15.41 7.97
C VAL A 225 2.66 15.35 8.55
N TYR A 226 2.72 15.12 9.85
CA TYR A 226 3.95 14.86 10.59
C TYR A 226 4.03 13.39 10.94
N THR A 227 5.19 12.78 10.74
CA THR A 227 5.49 11.42 11.20
C THR A 227 6.73 11.41 12.06
N GLN A 228 6.63 10.81 13.22
CA GLN A 228 7.73 10.56 14.13
C GLN A 228 7.98 9.06 14.19
N VAL A 229 9.24 8.65 14.02
CA VAL A 229 9.68 7.27 14.16
C VAL A 229 10.68 7.20 15.30
N SER A 230 10.38 6.41 16.33
CA SER A 230 11.23 6.23 17.50
C SER A 230 11.60 4.75 17.65
N VAL A 231 12.89 4.44 17.80
CA VAL A 231 13.39 3.06 17.81
C VAL A 231 13.75 2.64 19.22
N THR A 232 13.27 1.47 19.64
CA THR A 232 13.54 0.92 20.98
C THR A 232 14.61 -0.17 20.93
N SER A 233 14.59 -1.05 19.93
CA SER A 233 15.59 -2.09 19.75
C SER A 233 15.68 -2.51 18.27
N GLY A 234 16.86 -2.86 17.78
CA GLY A 234 17.11 -3.13 16.36
C GLY A 234 17.29 -1.84 15.55
N GLU A 235 17.23 -1.96 14.23
CA GLU A 235 17.41 -0.82 13.33
C GLU A 235 16.13 -0.58 12.52
N VAL A 236 15.86 0.69 12.18
CA VAL A 236 14.78 1.09 11.27
C VAL A 236 15.35 1.88 10.12
N ASP A 237 15.05 1.46 8.90
CA ASP A 237 15.28 2.28 7.71
C ASP A 237 14.05 3.17 7.51
N VAL A 238 14.24 4.48 7.58
CA VAL A 238 13.19 5.48 7.39
C VAL A 238 13.42 6.15 6.05
N THR A 239 12.46 6.00 5.13
CA THR A 239 12.45 6.69 3.84
C THR A 239 11.42 7.80 3.88
N ASP A 240 11.83 9.03 3.60
CA ASP A 240 10.94 10.17 3.54
C ASP A 240 10.05 10.13 2.28
N CYS A 241 9.13 11.07 2.23
CA CYS A 241 8.20 11.25 1.12
C CYS A 241 8.81 11.77 -0.20
N LYS A 242 10.12 12.00 -0.26
CA LYS A 242 10.89 12.33 -1.47
C LYS A 242 11.77 11.16 -1.93
N GLY A 243 11.98 10.17 -1.07
CA GLY A 243 12.83 9.02 -1.32
C GLY A 243 14.18 9.06 -0.62
N ASP A 244 14.44 10.07 0.21
CA ASP A 244 15.65 10.17 1.01
C ASP A 244 15.56 9.18 2.17
N ALA A 245 16.57 8.31 2.31
CA ALA A 245 16.59 7.28 3.34
C ALA A 245 17.63 7.57 4.43
N GLN A 246 17.25 7.29 5.67
CA GLN A 246 18.15 7.34 6.82
C GLN A 246 17.93 6.13 7.73
N ARG A 247 19.03 5.62 8.29
CA ARG A 247 19.01 4.52 9.25
C ARG A 247 18.95 5.04 10.67
N VAL A 248 18.00 4.54 11.45
CA VAL A 248 17.69 5.00 12.80
C VAL A 248 18.02 3.90 13.79
N GLN A 249 18.88 4.23 14.76
CA GLN A 249 19.40 3.31 15.78
C GLN A 249 18.55 3.31 17.06
N PRO A 250 18.68 2.31 17.94
CA PRO A 250 17.98 2.28 19.22
C PRO A 250 18.19 3.56 20.03
N GLY A 251 17.10 4.07 20.63
CA GLY A 251 17.11 5.32 21.39
C GLY A 251 17.02 6.59 20.55
N GLN A 252 17.17 6.50 19.22
CA GLN A 252 17.02 7.64 18.32
C GLN A 252 15.56 7.86 17.90
N THR A 253 15.29 9.07 17.45
CA THR A 253 13.99 9.48 16.89
C THR A 253 14.22 10.34 15.67
N VAL A 254 13.42 10.10 14.64
CA VAL A 254 13.38 10.87 13.39
C VAL A 254 12.02 11.52 13.22
N HIS A 255 12.01 12.67 12.55
CA HIS A 255 10.85 13.54 12.37
C HIS A 255 10.72 13.91 10.90
N GLU A 256 9.60 13.55 10.28
CA GLU A 256 9.33 13.76 8.87
C GLU A 256 8.05 14.56 8.63
N TRP A 257 8.08 15.43 7.64
CA TRP A 257 6.96 16.30 7.27
C TRP A 257 6.60 16.13 5.79
N ALA A 258 5.30 16.07 5.50
CA ALA A 258 4.80 16.06 4.15
C ALA A 258 3.51 16.87 3.99
N PRO A 259 3.23 17.44 2.82
CA PRO A 259 1.90 17.94 2.52
C PRO A 259 0.87 16.80 2.55
N ILE A 260 -0.39 17.12 2.90
CA ILE A 260 -1.52 16.20 2.78
C ILE A 260 -1.78 15.93 1.29
N ARG A 261 -1.13 14.90 0.78
CA ARG A 261 -1.36 14.30 -0.55
C ARG A 261 -1.17 12.79 -0.39
N ASP A 262 -2.26 12.05 -0.55
CA ASP A 262 -2.21 10.59 -0.64
C ASP A 262 -3.24 10.09 -1.65
N SER A 263 -3.11 8.83 -2.05
CA SER A 263 -3.98 8.14 -3.02
C SER A 263 -5.49 8.18 -2.71
N ARG A 264 -5.90 8.53 -1.48
CA ARG A 264 -7.29 8.74 -1.06
C ARG A 264 -7.64 10.22 -0.83
N ALA A 265 -6.68 11.04 -0.42
CA ALA A 265 -6.86 12.45 -0.08
C ALA A 265 -6.84 13.39 -1.29
N ASP A 266 -6.36 12.96 -2.46
CA ASP A 266 -6.42 13.74 -3.71
C ASP A 266 -7.40 13.15 -4.72
N PRO A 267 -8.72 13.28 -4.50
CA PRO A 267 -9.62 13.19 -5.61
C PRO A 267 -9.60 14.57 -6.29
N LEU A 268 -9.02 14.63 -7.49
CA LEU A 268 -8.79 15.82 -8.33
C LEU A 268 -10.01 16.75 -8.53
N TRP A 269 -11.20 16.43 -8.00
CA TRP A 269 -12.40 17.26 -8.02
C TRP A 269 -12.36 18.47 -7.07
N TRP A 270 -11.54 18.48 -6.01
CA TRP A 270 -11.47 19.63 -5.10
C TRP A 270 -10.92 20.90 -5.77
N TRP A 271 -10.01 20.76 -6.74
CA TRP A 271 -9.46 21.89 -7.51
C TRP A 271 -10.50 22.62 -8.38
N ARG A 272 -11.64 21.98 -8.71
CA ARG A 272 -12.67 22.59 -9.58
C ARG A 272 -13.64 23.50 -8.82
N ARG A 273 -13.78 23.38 -7.50
CA ARG A 273 -14.70 24.23 -6.72
C ARG A 273 -14.18 25.67 -6.54
N TRP A 274 -12.87 25.86 -6.57
CA TRP A 274 -12.23 27.19 -6.43
C TRP A 274 -12.15 27.98 -7.74
N ARG A 275 -12.03 27.32 -8.91
CA ARG A 275 -12.00 28.03 -10.22
C ARG A 275 -13.33 28.68 -10.62
N TRP A 276 -14.45 28.29 -10.00
CA TRP A 276 -15.76 28.90 -10.26
C TRP A 276 -16.00 30.21 -9.52
N TRP A 277 -15.24 30.47 -8.44
CA TRP A 277 -15.38 31.70 -7.64
C TRP A 277 -14.51 32.87 -8.16
N TRP A 278 -13.50 32.59 -8.99
CA TRP A 278 -12.60 33.60 -9.57
C TRP A 278 -13.00 34.07 -10.99
N ARG A 279 -14.18 33.64 -11.47
CA ARG A 279 -14.73 34.03 -12.78
C ARG A 279 -16.10 34.72 -12.68
N ARG A 280 -16.41 35.32 -11.54
CA ARG A 280 -17.47 36.31 -11.39
C ARG A 280 -16.92 37.56 -10.76
#